data_AF-A0A6L6PYQ6-F1
#
_entry.id   AF-A0A6L6PYQ6-F1
#
_cell.length_a   1.000
_cell.length_b   1.000
_cell.length_c   1.000
_cell.angle_alpha   90.00
_cell.angle_beta   90.00
_cell.angle_gamma   90.00
#
_symmetry.space_group_name_H-M   'P 1'
#
loop_
_entity.id
_entity.type
_entity.pdbx_description
1 polymer ?
#
loop_
_entity_poly.entity_id
_entity_poly.type
_entity_poly.pdbx_seq_one_letter_code
_entity_poly.pdbx_strand_id
1 'polypeptide(L)'
;MMSEIVKLAYQGKWHELLPYLDRQPELINARSSKGYTPLHQAAWHGANRHVVWSLLNLGADTSLRTLNGNQSAAEIAVEKHPEREDLHFLLQDNSRTPTQLLRKLIAEKPALFDAYDGNRLLCDRVIETLYSGDRQRAGTDIEETLLTSIRAAAGSDFFQLGSIDVGSPPINMMASTRLWLETIVPTVIEMSSKAYTIPLAPSYAVMADLFDPIPSQWGFRGDPFLWMEMAHALCHVPIPKDDSVVELILRACFTSLTGAELRRDQDLTIPRFARGGMSSGMISGESWTMSLIPKLRQRAQWLNDVWSSDELTDI
;
A
#
# COMPACT_ATOMS: atom_id res chain seq x y z
N MET A 1 15.98 28.30 -12.93
CA MET A 1 15.68 27.37 -11.81
C MET A 1 14.84 26.21 -12.31
N MET A 2 13.56 26.41 -12.68
CA MET A 2 12.74 25.32 -13.27
C MET A 2 13.33 24.72 -14.56
N SER A 3 14.02 25.55 -15.35
CA SER A 3 14.75 25.12 -16.55
C SER A 3 15.90 24.14 -16.27
N GLU A 4 16.55 24.24 -15.10
CA GLU A 4 17.70 23.40 -14.75
C GLU A 4 17.24 22.02 -14.28
N ILE A 5 16.19 21.94 -13.45
CA ILE A 5 15.59 20.67 -13.01
C ILE A 5 15.11 19.84 -14.21
N VAL A 6 14.36 20.48 -15.11
CA VAL A 6 13.85 19.81 -16.31
C VAL A 6 15.00 19.28 -17.16
N LYS A 7 16.10 20.04 -17.27
CA LYS A 7 17.30 19.64 -18.02
C LYS A 7 18.05 18.49 -17.34
N LEU A 8 18.29 18.56 -16.03
CA LEU A 8 18.96 17.50 -15.27
C LEU A 8 18.15 16.18 -15.30
N ALA A 9 16.83 16.26 -15.10
CA ALA A 9 15.94 15.12 -15.20
C ALA A 9 15.92 14.52 -16.61
N TYR A 10 15.85 15.37 -17.65
CA TYR A 10 15.91 14.92 -19.04
C TYR A 10 17.23 14.21 -19.38
N GLN A 11 18.34 14.66 -18.79
CA GLN A 11 19.66 14.05 -18.95
C GLN A 11 19.92 12.84 -18.05
N GLY A 12 19.00 12.49 -17.14
CA GLY A 12 19.20 11.40 -16.18
C GLY A 12 20.28 11.67 -15.13
N LYS A 13 20.59 12.94 -14.83
CA LYS A 13 21.64 13.35 -13.88
C LYS A 13 21.12 13.33 -12.44
N TRP A 14 20.76 12.15 -11.93
CA TRP A 14 20.10 11.99 -10.63
C TRP A 14 20.96 12.43 -9.44
N HIS A 15 22.27 12.18 -9.47
CA HIS A 15 23.22 12.61 -8.43
C HIS A 15 23.24 14.13 -8.23
N GLU A 16 23.08 14.90 -9.30
CA GLU A 16 23.01 16.36 -9.23
C GLU A 16 21.58 16.84 -8.92
N LEU A 17 20.57 16.13 -9.44
CA LEU A 17 19.17 16.51 -9.33
C LEU A 17 18.59 16.28 -7.92
N LEU A 18 18.84 15.13 -7.30
CA LEU A 18 18.23 14.78 -6.02
C LEU A 18 18.65 15.73 -4.88
N PRO A 19 19.94 16.08 -4.69
CA PRO A 19 20.34 17.08 -3.70
C PRO A 19 19.84 18.50 -4.02
N TYR A 20 19.53 18.79 -5.28
CA TYR A 20 18.89 20.04 -5.66
C TYR A 20 17.42 20.04 -5.19
N LEU A 21 16.68 18.97 -5.47
CA LEU A 21 15.28 18.82 -5.09
C LEU A 21 15.07 18.72 -3.58
N ASP A 22 16.00 18.10 -2.84
CA ASP A 22 15.97 18.06 -1.38
C ASP A 22 16.00 19.48 -0.76
N ARG A 23 16.76 20.39 -1.36
CA ARG A 23 16.83 21.80 -0.93
C ARG A 23 15.65 22.66 -1.43
N GLN A 24 14.96 22.22 -2.47
CA GLN A 24 13.84 22.93 -3.13
C GLN A 24 12.71 21.93 -3.47
N PRO A 25 12.05 21.33 -2.43
CA PRO A 25 11.08 20.25 -2.62
C PRO A 25 9.84 20.69 -3.40
N GLU A 26 9.50 21.99 -3.40
CA GLU A 26 8.40 22.55 -4.18
C GLU A 26 8.55 22.34 -5.70
N LEU A 27 9.75 22.00 -6.17
CA LEU A 27 10.05 21.78 -7.59
C LEU A 27 10.02 20.31 -8.00
N ILE A 28 9.71 19.37 -7.09
CA ILE A 28 9.67 17.93 -7.36
C ILE A 28 8.73 17.54 -8.51
N ASN A 29 7.66 18.31 -8.68
CA ASN A 29 6.64 18.11 -9.73
C ASN A 29 6.77 19.12 -10.88
N ALA A 30 7.91 19.80 -11.03
CA ALA A 30 8.15 20.71 -12.14
C ALA A 30 8.03 20.00 -13.49
N ARG A 31 7.31 20.62 -14.44
CA ARG A 31 6.99 20.01 -15.74
C ARG A 31 7.79 20.65 -16.86
N SER A 32 8.29 19.82 -17.79
CA SER A 32 8.84 20.28 -19.06
C SER A 32 7.75 20.88 -19.96
N SER A 33 8.15 21.46 -21.10
CA SER A 33 7.20 21.92 -22.13
C SER A 33 6.30 20.81 -22.70
N LYS A 34 6.70 19.54 -22.56
CA LYS A 34 5.90 18.36 -22.94
C LYS A 34 5.14 17.74 -21.76
N GLY A 35 5.19 18.38 -20.59
CA GLY A 35 4.50 17.93 -19.38
C GLY A 35 5.23 16.87 -18.55
N TYR A 36 6.48 16.54 -18.85
CA TYR A 36 7.24 15.52 -18.11
C TYR A 36 7.74 16.08 -16.78
N THR A 37 7.44 15.37 -15.68
CA THR A 37 8.04 15.60 -14.35
C THR A 37 9.34 14.81 -14.19
N PRO A 38 10.16 15.09 -13.16
CA PRO A 38 11.27 14.22 -12.77
C PRO A 38 10.89 12.74 -12.66
N LEU A 39 9.73 12.40 -12.10
CA LEU A 39 9.26 11.02 -11.99
C LEU A 39 8.98 10.37 -13.37
N HIS A 40 8.37 11.10 -14.31
CA HIS A 40 8.21 10.63 -15.68
C HIS A 40 9.55 10.36 -16.36
N GLN A 41 10.55 11.23 -16.13
CA GLN A 41 11.89 11.04 -16.69
C GLN A 41 12.58 9.84 -16.05
N ALA A 42 12.43 9.61 -14.74
CA ALA A 42 12.97 8.44 -14.06
C ALA A 42 12.38 7.14 -14.61
N ALA A 43 11.06 7.11 -14.84
CA ALA A 43 10.38 6.01 -15.52
C ALA A 43 10.88 5.80 -16.96
N TRP A 44 11.03 6.89 -17.72
CA TRP A 44 11.50 6.83 -19.11
C TRP A 44 12.93 6.28 -19.21
N HIS A 45 13.82 6.70 -18.33
CA HIS A 45 15.22 6.26 -18.28
C HIS A 45 15.41 4.88 -17.64
N GLY A 46 14.38 4.31 -17.01
CA GLY A 46 14.49 3.03 -16.29
C GLY A 46 15.40 3.15 -15.07
N ALA A 47 15.32 4.29 -14.37
CA ALA A 47 16.17 4.61 -13.23
C ALA A 47 16.16 3.49 -12.18
N ASN A 48 17.22 3.40 -11.36
CA ASN A 48 17.23 2.41 -10.29
C ASN A 48 16.16 2.71 -9.23
N ARG A 49 15.85 1.72 -8.40
CA ARG A 49 14.79 1.82 -7.38
C ARG A 49 15.05 2.94 -6.37
N HIS A 50 16.31 3.21 -6.04
CA HIS A 50 16.68 4.29 -5.11
C HIS A 50 16.33 5.67 -5.66
N VAL A 51 16.64 5.94 -6.93
CA VAL A 51 16.27 7.22 -7.58
C VAL A 51 14.75 7.38 -7.59
N VAL A 52 14.01 6.33 -7.98
CA VAL A 52 12.55 6.37 -8.00
C VAL A 52 12.00 6.60 -6.59
N TRP A 53 12.49 5.85 -5.61
CA TRP A 53 12.09 6.02 -4.21
C TRP A 53 12.42 7.40 -3.67
N SER A 54 13.60 7.96 -3.95
CA SER A 54 13.96 9.31 -3.52
C SER A 54 13.00 10.36 -4.06
N LEU A 55 12.60 10.25 -5.34
CA LEU A 55 11.61 11.16 -5.91
C LEU A 55 10.24 11.02 -5.24
N LEU A 56 9.77 9.78 -5.02
CA LEU A 56 8.51 9.51 -4.32
C LEU A 56 8.56 10.01 -2.86
N ASN A 57 9.69 9.82 -2.18
CA ASN A 57 9.92 10.25 -0.80
C ASN A 57 9.96 11.79 -0.67
N LEU A 58 10.38 12.48 -1.72
CA LEU A 58 10.32 13.94 -1.82
C LEU A 58 8.95 14.48 -2.24
N GLY A 59 7.94 13.61 -2.43
CA GLY A 59 6.57 14.01 -2.77
C GLY A 59 6.28 14.13 -4.26
N ALA A 60 6.98 13.37 -5.11
CA ALA A 60 6.61 13.24 -6.51
C ALA A 60 5.17 12.70 -6.64
N ASP A 61 4.36 13.38 -7.43
CA ASP A 61 2.95 13.04 -7.66
C ASP A 61 2.84 11.98 -8.76
N THR A 62 2.34 10.80 -8.40
CA THR A 62 2.20 9.66 -9.33
C THR A 62 1.04 9.83 -10.32
N SER A 63 0.07 10.70 -10.01
CA SER A 63 -1.14 10.92 -10.82
C SER A 63 -0.93 11.88 -11.98
N LEU A 64 0.18 12.64 -11.97
CA LEU A 64 0.48 13.57 -13.04
C LEU A 64 0.67 12.81 -14.35
N ARG A 65 0.09 13.35 -15.42
CA ARG A 65 0.21 12.81 -16.78
C ARG A 65 1.02 13.72 -17.68
N THR A 66 1.70 13.19 -18.68
CA THR A 66 2.36 13.99 -19.72
C THR A 66 1.34 14.78 -20.54
N LEU A 67 1.73 15.94 -21.10
CA LEU A 67 0.85 16.69 -22.02
C LEU A 67 0.74 15.97 -23.37
N ASN A 68 1.84 15.34 -23.79
CA ASN A 68 1.90 14.56 -25.02
C ASN A 68 1.73 13.08 -24.68
N GLY A 69 0.67 12.46 -25.18
CA GLY A 69 0.37 11.04 -24.98
C GLY A 69 -0.50 10.75 -23.75
N ASN A 70 -0.68 11.71 -22.84
CA ASN A 70 -1.51 11.57 -21.64
C ASN A 70 -1.09 10.36 -20.78
N GLN A 71 0.22 10.15 -20.59
CA GLN A 71 0.75 8.97 -19.89
C GLN A 71 1.19 9.31 -18.47
N SER A 72 0.92 8.42 -17.51
CA SER A 72 1.52 8.49 -16.17
C SER A 72 2.95 7.93 -16.16
N ALA A 73 3.69 8.14 -15.07
CA ALA A 73 5.02 7.54 -14.91
C ALA A 73 4.98 6.00 -14.93
N ALA A 74 3.93 5.39 -14.34
CA ALA A 74 3.73 3.94 -14.35
C ALA A 74 3.59 3.39 -15.78
N GLU A 75 2.76 4.04 -16.60
CA GLU A 75 2.50 3.64 -17.98
C GLU A 75 3.77 3.76 -18.84
N ILE A 76 4.56 4.81 -18.63
CA ILE A 76 5.88 4.96 -19.28
C ILE A 76 6.82 3.81 -18.90
N ALA A 77 6.89 3.44 -17.63
CA ALA A 77 7.76 2.35 -17.17
C ALA A 77 7.36 1.00 -17.78
N VAL A 78 6.06 0.70 -17.89
CA VAL A 78 5.54 -0.50 -18.55
C VAL A 78 5.88 -0.51 -20.04
N GLU A 79 5.74 0.62 -20.73
CA GLU A 79 6.04 0.72 -22.17
C GLU A 79 7.54 0.61 -22.48
N LYS A 80 8.38 1.28 -21.68
CA LYS A 80 9.82 1.40 -21.95
C LYS A 80 10.69 0.33 -21.34
N HIS A 81 10.26 -0.24 -20.21
CA HIS A 81 11.01 -1.21 -19.42
C HIS A 81 10.09 -2.36 -18.97
N PRO A 82 9.50 -3.14 -19.90
CA PRO A 82 8.54 -4.20 -19.59
C PRO A 82 9.11 -5.30 -18.69
N GLU A 83 10.43 -5.46 -18.62
CA GLU A 83 11.13 -6.41 -17.77
C GLU A 83 11.35 -5.93 -16.32
N ARG A 84 11.17 -4.63 -16.05
CA ARG A 84 11.42 -4.01 -14.74
C ARG A 84 10.19 -4.06 -13.85
N GLU A 85 9.82 -5.27 -13.42
CA GLU A 85 8.69 -5.50 -12.48
C GLU A 85 8.85 -4.68 -11.18
N ASP A 86 10.08 -4.43 -10.75
CA ASP A 86 10.40 -3.59 -9.59
C ASP A 86 9.96 -2.14 -9.79
N LEU A 87 10.19 -1.58 -10.97
CA LEU A 87 9.73 -0.24 -11.32
C LEU A 87 8.23 -0.17 -11.45
N HIS A 88 7.62 -1.19 -12.07
CA HIS A 88 6.16 -1.26 -12.19
C HIS A 88 5.49 -1.31 -10.81
N PHE A 89 6.11 -1.99 -9.86
CA PHE A 89 5.62 -2.06 -8.48
C PHE A 89 5.82 -0.75 -7.69
N LEU A 90 6.95 -0.06 -7.85
CA LEU A 90 7.21 1.20 -7.12
C LEU A 90 6.44 2.39 -7.69
N LEU A 91 6.22 2.43 -9.00
CA LEU A 91 5.60 3.56 -9.70
C LEU A 91 4.08 3.48 -9.79
N GLN A 92 3.44 2.49 -9.16
CA GLN A 92 2.00 2.29 -9.32
C GLN A 92 1.21 3.58 -9.09
N ASP A 93 0.29 3.85 -10.03
CA ASP A 93 -0.59 5.01 -10.01
C ASP A 93 -1.75 4.81 -9.02
N ASN A 94 -1.40 4.59 -7.75
CA ASN A 94 -2.36 4.30 -6.68
C ASN A 94 -2.27 5.41 -5.63
N SER A 95 -3.38 6.13 -5.44
CA SER A 95 -3.55 6.97 -4.26
C SER A 95 -3.49 6.11 -3.00
N ARG A 96 -2.90 6.66 -1.94
CA ARG A 96 -2.97 6.01 -0.63
C ARG A 96 -4.42 5.78 -0.21
N THR A 97 -4.71 4.53 0.12
CA THR A 97 -6.05 4.13 0.55
C THR A 97 -6.35 4.66 1.96
N PRO A 98 -7.63 4.80 2.36
CA PRO A 98 -7.98 5.20 3.72
C PRO A 98 -7.34 4.31 4.79
N THR A 99 -7.20 3.01 4.50
CA THR A 99 -6.50 2.05 5.35
C THR A 99 -5.02 2.43 5.55
N GLN A 100 -4.31 2.76 4.47
CA GLN A 100 -2.91 3.19 4.54
C GLN A 100 -2.76 4.54 5.24
N LEU A 101 -3.68 5.49 5.01
CA LEU A 101 -3.68 6.80 5.65
C LEU A 101 -3.95 6.71 7.15
N LEU A 102 -4.83 5.81 7.60
CA LEU A 102 -5.03 5.53 9.03
C LEU A 102 -3.77 4.95 9.67
N ARG A 103 -3.10 3.98 9.03
CA ARG A 103 -1.82 3.45 9.54
C ARG A 103 -0.74 4.54 9.62
N LYS A 104 -0.67 5.42 8.62
CA LYS A 104 0.23 6.59 8.63
C LYS A 104 -0.09 7.54 9.78
N LEU A 105 -1.37 7.87 9.99
CA LEU A 105 -1.81 8.71 11.11
C LEU A 105 -1.37 8.14 12.46
N ILE A 106 -1.55 6.83 12.64
CA ILE A 106 -1.14 6.11 13.87
C ILE A 106 0.37 6.22 14.07
N ALA A 107 1.15 6.00 13.02
CA ALA A 107 2.61 6.06 13.08
C ALA A 107 3.13 7.48 13.37
N GLU A 108 2.50 8.53 12.83
CA GLU A 108 2.98 9.91 12.93
C GLU A 108 2.42 10.69 14.11
N LYS A 109 1.23 10.32 14.60
CA LYS A 109 0.55 10.99 15.70
C LYS A 109 0.23 10.02 16.85
N PRO A 110 1.24 9.34 17.44
CA PRO A 110 1.02 8.41 18.54
C PRO A 110 0.35 9.06 19.75
N ALA A 111 0.50 10.38 19.94
CA ALA A 111 -0.15 11.14 21.01
C ALA A 111 -1.68 11.22 20.92
N LEU A 112 -2.29 10.84 19.79
CA LEU A 112 -3.74 10.70 19.66
C LEU A 112 -4.27 9.41 20.32
N PHE A 113 -3.38 8.51 20.72
CA PHE A 113 -3.67 7.19 21.27
C PHE A 113 -3.07 7.11 22.68
N ASP A 114 -3.88 6.75 23.68
CA ASP A 114 -3.45 6.67 25.09
C ASP A 114 -2.93 5.27 25.47
N ALA A 115 -2.78 4.96 26.76
CA ALA A 115 -2.27 3.66 27.23
C ALA A 115 -3.35 2.55 27.30
N TYR A 116 -4.64 2.91 27.27
CA TYR A 116 -5.80 2.02 27.41
C TYR A 116 -6.80 2.30 26.29
N ASP A 117 -6.30 2.27 25.06
CA ASP A 117 -6.83 3.16 24.06
C ASP A 117 -7.82 2.43 23.13
N GLY A 118 -9.11 2.64 23.43
CA GLY A 118 -10.18 2.17 22.56
C GLY A 118 -10.15 2.83 21.18
N ASN A 119 -9.46 3.96 21.02
CA ASN A 119 -9.36 4.64 19.72
C ASN A 119 -8.50 3.85 18.73
N ARG A 120 -7.39 3.24 19.16
CA ARG A 120 -6.47 2.39 18.40
C ARG A 120 -7.11 1.07 18.10
N LEU A 121 -7.78 0.47 19.09
CA LEU A 121 -8.57 -0.72 18.86
C LEU A 121 -9.63 -0.46 17.78
N LEU A 122 -10.29 0.69 17.82
CA LEU A 122 -11.24 1.08 16.79
C LEU A 122 -10.54 1.35 15.45
N CYS A 123 -9.37 1.99 15.41
CA CYS A 123 -8.60 2.15 14.17
C CYS A 123 -8.25 0.78 13.56
N ASP A 124 -7.83 -0.18 14.37
CA ASP A 124 -7.45 -1.51 13.90
C ASP A 124 -8.65 -2.25 13.29
N ARG A 125 -9.82 -2.16 13.92
CA ARG A 125 -11.08 -2.70 13.37
C ARG A 125 -11.56 -1.96 12.12
N VAL A 126 -11.39 -0.65 12.05
CA VAL A 126 -11.73 0.15 10.86
C VAL A 126 -10.82 -0.26 9.69
N ILE A 127 -9.53 -0.45 9.94
CA ILE A 127 -8.56 -0.96 8.95
C ILE A 127 -8.99 -2.33 8.41
N GLU A 128 -9.35 -3.27 9.29
CA GLU A 128 -9.86 -4.59 8.90
C GLU A 128 -11.13 -4.48 8.05
N THR A 129 -12.08 -3.64 8.50
CA THR A 129 -13.35 -3.41 7.80
C THR A 129 -13.15 -2.83 6.41
N LEU A 130 -12.30 -1.80 6.27
CA LEU A 130 -12.01 -1.15 4.99
C LEU A 130 -11.36 -2.12 4.01
N TYR A 131 -10.46 -2.98 4.49
CA TYR A 131 -9.73 -3.92 3.64
C TYR A 131 -10.66 -4.90 2.90
N SER A 132 -11.84 -5.17 3.45
CA SER A 132 -12.87 -6.00 2.82
C SER A 132 -13.57 -5.35 1.61
N GLY A 133 -13.45 -4.02 1.42
CA GLY A 133 -14.18 -3.26 0.40
C GLY A 133 -13.38 -2.21 -0.41
N ASP A 134 -12.16 -1.87 -0.01
CA ASP A 134 -11.40 -0.70 -0.53
C ASP A 134 -11.04 -0.80 -2.02
N ARG A 135 -10.74 -2.01 -2.52
CA ARG A 135 -10.06 -2.18 -3.82
C ARG A 135 -10.96 -2.06 -5.06
N GLN A 136 -12.26 -1.80 -4.92
CA GLN A 136 -13.21 -1.73 -6.05
C GLN A 136 -13.94 -0.40 -6.24
N ARG A 137 -13.79 0.60 -5.36
CA ARG A 137 -14.59 1.83 -5.44
C ARG A 137 -13.77 3.06 -5.80
N ALA A 138 -13.39 3.14 -7.07
CA ALA A 138 -12.97 4.42 -7.64
C ALA A 138 -14.17 5.39 -7.61
N GLY A 139 -14.04 6.50 -6.87
CA GLY A 139 -15.02 7.59 -6.85
C GLY A 139 -15.99 7.62 -5.67
N THR A 140 -15.84 6.77 -4.64
CA THR A 140 -16.59 6.96 -3.38
C THR A 140 -16.01 8.10 -2.56
N ASP A 141 -16.89 8.87 -1.92
CA ASP A 141 -16.52 9.86 -0.92
C ASP A 141 -15.75 9.18 0.22
N ILE A 142 -14.52 9.63 0.46
CA ILE A 142 -13.66 9.09 1.52
C ILE A 142 -14.30 9.31 2.89
N GLU A 143 -15.00 10.42 3.09
CA GLU A 143 -15.69 10.72 4.34
C GLU A 143 -16.80 9.69 4.58
N GLU A 144 -17.67 9.48 3.60
CA GLU A 144 -18.74 8.47 3.69
C GLU A 144 -18.18 7.05 3.95
N THR A 145 -17.07 6.72 3.28
CA THR A 145 -16.38 5.43 3.42
C THR A 145 -15.84 5.25 4.84
N LEU A 146 -15.17 6.26 5.39
CA LEU A 146 -14.66 6.25 6.75
C LEU A 146 -15.80 6.16 7.77
N LEU A 147 -16.82 7.02 7.66
CA LEU A 147 -17.93 7.06 8.60
C LEU A 147 -18.72 5.73 8.61
N THR A 148 -18.94 5.12 7.45
CA THR A 148 -19.60 3.81 7.34
C THR A 148 -18.76 2.71 7.97
N SER A 149 -17.44 2.73 7.76
CA SER A 149 -16.53 1.75 8.34
C SER A 149 -16.40 1.90 9.85
N ILE A 150 -16.42 3.13 10.37
CA ILE A 150 -16.46 3.42 11.80
C ILE A 150 -17.74 2.86 12.43
N ARG A 151 -18.91 3.06 11.81
CA ARG A 151 -20.18 2.45 12.28
C ARG A 151 -20.08 0.94 12.38
N ALA A 152 -19.57 0.30 11.32
CA ALA A 152 -19.43 -1.15 11.27
C ALA A 152 -18.44 -1.66 12.33
N ALA A 153 -17.28 -1.01 12.49
CA ALA A 153 -16.24 -1.40 13.44
C ALA A 153 -16.61 -1.16 14.91
N ALA A 154 -17.41 -0.12 15.18
CA ALA A 154 -17.91 0.20 16.51
C ALA A 154 -19.02 -0.75 16.97
N GLY A 155 -19.85 -1.26 16.05
CA GLY A 155 -20.99 -2.13 16.37
C GLY A 155 -22.14 -1.42 17.09
N SER A 156 -22.12 -0.09 17.16
CA SER A 156 -23.12 0.75 17.85
C SER A 156 -23.34 2.08 17.11
N ASP A 157 -24.30 2.89 17.57
CA ASP A 157 -24.50 4.25 17.07
C ASP A 157 -23.33 5.15 17.51
N PHE A 158 -22.30 5.22 16.67
CA PHE A 158 -21.05 5.93 16.94
C PHE A 158 -21.22 7.46 17.05
N PHE A 159 -22.33 8.03 16.55
CA PHE A 159 -22.47 9.49 16.38
C PHE A 159 -23.08 10.20 17.58
N GLN A 160 -23.32 9.46 18.67
CA GLN A 160 -23.70 10.08 19.94
C GLN A 160 -22.45 10.64 20.64
N LEU A 161 -22.55 11.88 21.11
CA LEU A 161 -21.45 12.58 21.79
C LEU A 161 -21.11 11.88 23.12
N GLY A 162 -19.84 11.50 23.27
CA GLY A 162 -19.33 10.87 24.49
C GLY A 162 -18.19 9.90 24.19
N SER A 163 -18.29 8.71 24.76
CA SER A 163 -17.36 7.61 24.56
C SER A 163 -18.13 6.32 24.34
N ILE A 164 -17.69 5.51 23.39
CA ILE A 164 -18.26 4.18 23.16
C ILE A 164 -17.32 3.10 23.68
N ASP A 165 -17.88 2.05 24.25
CA ASP A 165 -17.09 0.88 24.62
C ASP A 165 -16.89 0.00 23.39
N VAL A 166 -15.65 -0.10 22.93
CA VAL A 166 -15.24 -0.96 21.83
C VAL A 166 -14.52 -2.21 22.33
N GLY A 167 -14.45 -2.41 23.65
CA GLY A 167 -13.81 -3.56 24.27
C GLY A 167 -14.47 -4.90 23.93
N SER A 168 -13.94 -5.96 24.52
CA SER A 168 -14.55 -7.29 24.48
C SER A 168 -14.65 -7.77 25.91
N PRO A 169 -15.84 -8.15 26.40
CA PRO A 169 -16.02 -8.54 27.79
C PRO A 169 -14.99 -9.60 28.22
N PRO A 170 -14.35 -9.45 29.40
CA PRO A 170 -14.63 -8.46 30.46
C PRO A 170 -13.84 -7.15 30.35
N ILE A 171 -13.10 -6.92 29.26
CA ILE A 171 -12.25 -5.75 29.09
C ILE A 171 -13.06 -4.64 28.42
N ASN A 172 -13.25 -3.52 29.12
CA ASN A 172 -13.86 -2.32 28.57
C ASN A 172 -12.76 -1.42 28.00
N MET A 173 -12.95 -0.92 26.78
CA MET A 173 -12.02 -0.01 26.12
C MET A 173 -12.79 1.13 25.49
N MET A 174 -12.59 2.34 25.98
CA MET A 174 -13.39 3.49 25.58
C MET A 174 -12.77 4.20 24.38
N ALA A 175 -13.51 4.38 23.30
CA ALA A 175 -13.16 5.24 22.18
C ALA A 175 -13.92 6.57 22.27
N SER A 176 -13.24 7.69 22.05
CA SER A 176 -13.83 9.03 22.12
C SER A 176 -14.49 9.40 20.79
N THR A 177 -15.81 9.56 20.78
CA THR A 177 -16.52 9.93 19.53
C THR A 177 -16.12 11.34 19.08
N ARG A 178 -15.84 12.24 20.04
CA ARG A 178 -15.30 13.58 19.76
C ARG A 178 -13.96 13.52 19.05
N LEU A 179 -12.99 12.77 19.59
CA LEU A 179 -11.66 12.64 18.97
C LEU A 179 -11.77 12.14 17.52
N TRP A 180 -12.64 11.16 17.29
CA TRP A 180 -12.85 10.61 15.96
C TRP A 180 -13.43 11.63 14.97
N LEU A 181 -14.52 12.28 15.35
CA LEU A 181 -15.26 13.21 14.47
C LEU A 181 -14.55 14.55 14.27
N GLU A 182 -13.86 15.05 15.29
CA GLU A 182 -13.23 16.39 15.26
C GLU A 182 -11.73 16.35 14.94
N THR A 183 -11.07 15.18 14.99
CA THR A 183 -9.61 15.08 14.78
C THR A 183 -9.21 13.98 13.82
N ILE A 184 -9.53 12.71 14.11
CA ILE A 184 -9.05 11.58 13.30
C ILE A 184 -9.61 11.65 11.88
N VAL A 185 -10.93 11.71 11.72
CA VAL A 185 -11.58 11.74 10.39
C VAL A 185 -11.14 12.95 9.57
N PRO A 186 -11.20 14.20 10.09
CA PRO A 186 -10.71 15.37 9.35
C PRO A 186 -9.23 15.27 8.95
N THR A 187 -8.37 14.70 9.81
CA THR A 187 -6.95 14.53 9.49
C THR A 187 -6.76 13.53 8.34
N VAL A 188 -7.49 12.41 8.34
CA VAL A 188 -7.40 11.42 7.25
C VAL A 188 -7.89 12.01 5.93
N ILE A 189 -8.97 12.80 5.96
CA ILE A 189 -9.49 13.52 4.77
C ILE A 189 -8.47 14.55 4.27
N GLU A 190 -7.82 15.29 5.17
CA GLU A 190 -6.77 16.22 4.79
C GLU A 190 -5.60 15.48 4.12
N MET A 191 -5.15 14.36 4.70
CA MET A 191 -4.11 13.52 4.13
C MET A 191 -4.50 12.98 2.74
N SER A 192 -5.77 12.62 2.54
CA SER A 192 -6.22 12.06 1.27
C SER A 192 -6.17 13.05 0.11
N SER A 193 -6.26 14.37 0.39
CA SER A 193 -6.07 15.41 -0.62
C SER A 193 -4.67 15.38 -1.27
N LYS A 194 -3.69 14.75 -0.59
CA LYS A 194 -2.31 14.58 -1.04
C LYS A 194 -1.94 13.11 -1.27
N ALA A 195 -2.92 12.20 -1.35
CA ALA A 195 -2.70 10.76 -1.36
C ALA A 195 -1.74 10.26 -2.46
N TYR A 196 -1.68 10.93 -3.62
CA TYR A 196 -0.78 10.61 -4.73
C TYR A 196 0.67 11.09 -4.55
N THR A 197 0.94 11.89 -3.52
CA THR A 197 2.28 12.38 -3.17
C THR A 197 2.85 11.71 -1.93
N ILE A 198 2.11 10.78 -1.33
CA ILE A 198 2.51 10.10 -0.09
C ILE A 198 3.14 8.74 -0.46
N PRO A 199 4.44 8.50 -0.19
CA PRO A 199 5.13 7.24 -0.50
C PRO A 199 4.78 6.14 0.51
N LEU A 200 4.89 4.85 0.15
CA LEU A 200 4.65 3.73 1.07
C LEU A 200 5.85 3.58 2.02
N ALA A 201 5.81 4.28 3.15
CA ALA A 201 6.94 4.37 4.07
C ALA A 201 7.02 3.17 5.04
N PRO A 202 8.23 2.82 5.51
CA PRO A 202 8.44 1.67 6.40
C PRO A 202 7.71 1.81 7.75
N SER A 203 7.36 3.03 8.17
CA SER A 203 6.70 3.28 9.45
C SER A 203 5.25 2.82 9.51
N TYR A 204 4.60 2.58 8.36
CA TYR A 204 3.19 2.21 8.30
C TYR A 204 2.83 1.18 7.23
N ALA A 205 3.83 0.74 6.44
CA ALA A 205 3.67 -0.35 5.49
C ALA A 205 3.53 -1.70 6.21
N VAL A 206 2.65 -2.55 5.69
CA VAL A 206 2.36 -3.88 6.25
C VAL A 206 2.41 -4.95 5.16
N MET A 207 2.48 -6.21 5.57
CA MET A 207 2.52 -7.38 4.69
C MET A 207 1.35 -7.41 3.69
N ALA A 208 0.17 -6.88 4.06
CA ALA A 208 -0.97 -6.75 3.17
C ALA A 208 -0.73 -5.83 1.96
N ASP A 209 0.13 -4.81 2.08
CA ASP A 209 0.45 -3.90 0.99
C ASP A 209 1.19 -4.61 -0.16
N LEU A 210 1.88 -5.74 0.14
CA LEU A 210 2.56 -6.57 -0.85
C LEU A 210 1.59 -7.28 -1.81
N PHE A 211 0.33 -7.45 -1.41
CA PHE A 211 -0.70 -8.14 -2.21
C PHE A 211 -1.29 -7.23 -3.30
N ASP A 212 -0.83 -5.99 -3.39
CA ASP A 212 -1.11 -5.08 -4.50
C ASP A 212 0.14 -4.88 -5.36
N PRO A 213 0.05 -4.95 -6.70
CA PRO A 213 -1.12 -5.26 -7.49
C PRO A 213 -1.47 -6.75 -7.42
N ILE A 214 -2.72 -7.10 -7.71
CA ILE A 214 -3.11 -8.50 -7.91
C ILE A 214 -2.37 -9.13 -9.10
N PRO A 215 -2.03 -10.42 -9.05
CA PRO A 215 -1.45 -11.11 -10.20
C PRO A 215 -2.48 -11.26 -11.32
N SER A 216 -1.99 -11.25 -12.57
CA SER A 216 -2.80 -11.43 -13.77
C SER A 216 -3.16 -12.89 -14.06
N GLN A 217 -2.47 -13.84 -13.42
CA GLN A 217 -2.64 -15.28 -13.61
C GLN A 217 -2.81 -15.98 -12.26
N TRP A 218 -3.68 -16.99 -12.25
CA TRP A 218 -4.04 -17.80 -11.08
C TRP A 218 -4.01 -19.29 -11.47
N GLY A 219 -3.77 -20.19 -10.51
CA GLY A 219 -3.81 -21.63 -10.76
C GLY A 219 -5.25 -22.14 -10.85
N PHE A 220 -6.04 -21.87 -9.81
CA PHE A 220 -7.45 -22.22 -9.71
C PHE A 220 -8.32 -21.05 -9.27
N ARG A 221 -9.63 -21.25 -9.37
CA ARG A 221 -10.64 -20.21 -9.07
C ARG A 221 -10.73 -19.87 -7.58
N GLY A 222 -10.16 -20.68 -6.69
CA GLY A 222 -10.06 -20.36 -5.27
C GLY A 222 -8.89 -19.43 -4.93
N ASP A 223 -7.82 -19.41 -5.74
CA ASP A 223 -6.58 -18.68 -5.41
C ASP A 223 -6.81 -17.18 -5.18
N PRO A 224 -7.63 -16.46 -5.98
CA PRO A 224 -7.91 -15.04 -5.73
C PRO A 224 -8.57 -14.80 -4.36
N PHE A 225 -9.43 -15.72 -3.89
CA PHE A 225 -10.09 -15.59 -2.60
C PHE A 225 -9.11 -15.81 -1.44
N LEU A 226 -8.22 -16.80 -1.56
CA LEU A 226 -7.16 -16.99 -0.57
C LEU A 226 -6.18 -15.82 -0.55
N TRP A 227 -5.83 -15.27 -1.72
CA TRP A 227 -5.03 -14.06 -1.83
C TRP A 227 -5.65 -12.90 -1.07
N MET A 228 -6.96 -12.66 -1.25
CA MET A 228 -7.70 -11.63 -0.51
C MET A 228 -7.75 -11.90 1.00
N GLU A 229 -8.07 -13.14 1.42
CA GLU A 229 -8.12 -13.50 2.85
C GLU A 229 -6.76 -13.37 3.54
N MET A 230 -5.66 -13.80 2.88
CA MET A 230 -4.30 -13.64 3.41
C MET A 230 -3.94 -12.17 3.55
N ALA A 231 -4.25 -11.36 2.53
CA ALA A 231 -3.96 -9.94 2.57
C ALA A 231 -4.75 -9.25 3.70
N HIS A 232 -6.00 -9.64 3.92
CA HIS A 232 -6.81 -9.15 5.05
C HIS A 232 -6.22 -9.59 6.41
N ALA A 233 -5.87 -10.87 6.56
CA ALA A 233 -5.28 -11.40 7.79
C ALA A 233 -3.93 -10.75 8.15
N LEU A 234 -3.23 -10.19 7.17
CA LEU A 234 -1.91 -9.58 7.31
C LEU A 234 -1.94 -8.04 7.35
N CYS A 235 -3.12 -7.41 7.46
CA CYS A 235 -3.29 -5.95 7.37
C CYS A 235 -2.71 -5.14 8.54
N HIS A 236 -2.27 -5.82 9.60
CA HIS A 236 -1.59 -5.24 10.77
C HIS A 236 -0.17 -5.74 10.99
N VAL A 237 0.32 -6.65 10.12
CA VAL A 237 1.63 -7.29 10.30
C VAL A 237 2.69 -6.45 9.58
N PRO A 238 3.66 -5.84 10.29
CA PRO A 238 4.74 -5.08 9.65
C PRO A 238 5.55 -5.95 8.68
N ILE A 239 6.12 -5.34 7.65
CA ILE A 239 6.99 -6.06 6.70
C ILE A 239 8.35 -6.31 7.39
N PRO A 240 8.76 -7.57 7.60
CA PRO A 240 10.09 -7.87 8.14
C PRO A 240 11.20 -7.49 7.17
N LYS A 241 12.37 -7.11 7.70
CA LYS A 241 13.59 -6.89 6.91
C LYS A 241 14.18 -8.19 6.35
N ASP A 242 14.06 -9.28 7.11
CA ASP A 242 14.56 -10.60 6.73
C ASP A 242 13.53 -11.33 5.86
N ASP A 243 13.91 -11.64 4.63
CA ASP A 243 13.11 -12.37 3.64
C ASP A 243 12.71 -13.78 4.13
N SER A 244 13.53 -14.43 4.97
CA SER A 244 13.18 -15.72 5.57
C SER A 244 11.98 -15.60 6.51
N VAL A 245 11.86 -14.47 7.22
CA VAL A 245 10.71 -14.18 8.09
C VAL A 245 9.48 -13.80 7.27
N VAL A 246 9.65 -13.09 6.15
CA VAL A 246 8.57 -12.83 5.17
C VAL A 246 7.97 -14.15 4.69
N GLU A 247 8.81 -15.10 4.24
CA GLU A 247 8.34 -16.42 3.80
C GLU A 247 7.61 -17.19 4.92
N LEU A 248 8.18 -17.18 6.13
CA LEU A 248 7.58 -17.85 7.28
C LEU A 248 6.18 -17.32 7.58
N ILE A 249 6.00 -16.00 7.61
CA ILE A 249 4.69 -15.36 7.86
C ILE A 249 3.69 -15.74 6.77
N LEU A 250 4.08 -15.71 5.49
CA LEU A 250 3.20 -16.06 4.38
C LEU A 250 2.75 -17.53 4.45
N ARG A 251 3.67 -18.46 4.73
CA ARG A 251 3.35 -19.89 4.90
C ARG A 251 2.48 -20.14 6.12
N ALA A 252 2.78 -19.50 7.26
CA ALA A 252 1.97 -19.63 8.47
C ALA A 252 0.55 -19.10 8.26
N CYS A 253 0.40 -17.96 7.57
CA CYS A 253 -0.89 -17.39 7.21
C CYS A 253 -1.67 -18.32 6.27
N PHE A 254 -1.01 -18.85 5.23
CA PHE A 254 -1.61 -19.87 4.35
C PHE A 254 -2.15 -21.05 5.16
N THR A 255 -1.35 -21.63 6.05
CA THR A 255 -1.75 -22.77 6.87
C THR A 255 -2.88 -22.44 7.84
N SER A 256 -2.85 -21.27 8.47
CA SER A 256 -3.92 -20.82 9.37
C SER A 256 -5.26 -20.68 8.65
N LEU A 257 -5.28 -20.22 7.40
CA LEU A 257 -6.52 -19.98 6.65
C LEU A 257 -7.03 -21.22 5.90
N THR A 258 -6.13 -22.10 5.46
CA THR A 258 -6.49 -23.30 4.69
C THR A 258 -6.64 -24.54 5.56
N GLY A 259 -6.03 -24.56 6.76
CA GLY A 259 -5.94 -25.73 7.62
C GLY A 259 -4.93 -26.77 7.15
N ALA A 260 -4.09 -26.45 6.16
CA ALA A 260 -3.09 -27.37 5.60
C ALA A 260 -1.72 -26.71 5.37
N GLU A 261 -0.65 -27.48 5.48
CA GLU A 261 0.68 -27.01 5.09
C GLU A 261 0.73 -26.76 3.57
N LEU A 262 1.38 -25.67 3.16
CA LEU A 262 1.60 -25.42 1.75
C LEU A 262 2.62 -26.41 1.17
N ARG A 263 2.18 -27.23 0.21
CA ARG A 263 3.02 -28.19 -0.52
C ARG A 263 2.82 -28.01 -2.02
N ARG A 264 3.92 -28.13 -2.78
CA ARG A 264 3.92 -27.90 -4.23
C ARG A 264 3.03 -28.89 -4.99
N ASP A 265 3.06 -30.15 -4.56
CA ASP A 265 2.41 -31.30 -5.20
C ASP A 265 1.00 -31.57 -4.68
N GLN A 266 0.45 -30.66 -3.87
CA GLN A 266 -0.85 -30.83 -3.24
C GLN A 266 -1.76 -29.62 -3.47
N ASP A 267 -2.85 -29.86 -4.19
CA ASP A 267 -3.94 -28.90 -4.31
C ASP A 267 -4.93 -29.09 -3.16
N LEU A 268 -5.56 -27.98 -2.76
CA LEU A 268 -6.55 -27.98 -1.68
C LEU A 268 -7.92 -27.61 -2.22
N THR A 269 -8.97 -28.19 -1.64
CA THR A 269 -10.34 -27.72 -1.88
C THR A 269 -10.86 -27.02 -0.64
N ILE A 270 -11.23 -25.75 -0.80
CA ILE A 270 -11.74 -24.90 0.26
C ILE A 270 -13.21 -24.58 -0.05
N PRO A 271 -14.18 -25.25 0.61
CA PRO A 271 -15.60 -25.13 0.27
C PRO A 271 -16.15 -23.69 0.30
N ARG A 272 -15.68 -22.84 1.22
CA ARG A 272 -16.12 -21.43 1.31
C ARG A 272 -15.71 -20.57 0.10
N PHE A 273 -14.73 -21.02 -0.68
CA PHE A 273 -14.33 -20.36 -1.93
C PHE A 273 -15.09 -20.88 -3.15
N ALA A 274 -15.98 -21.86 -2.97
CA ALA A 274 -16.73 -22.40 -4.08
C ALA A 274 -17.82 -21.41 -4.56
N ARG A 275 -17.81 -21.12 -5.86
CA ARG A 275 -18.79 -20.29 -6.59
C ARG A 275 -19.41 -21.01 -7.80
N GLY A 276 -19.22 -22.32 -7.91
CA GLY A 276 -19.74 -23.17 -8.99
C GLY A 276 -18.76 -23.38 -10.15
N GLY A 277 -18.87 -24.54 -10.82
CA GLY A 277 -18.01 -24.97 -11.93
C GLY A 277 -16.86 -25.89 -11.53
N MET A 278 -16.19 -26.50 -12.52
CA MET A 278 -15.00 -27.32 -12.30
C MET A 278 -13.84 -26.42 -11.82
N SER A 279 -13.11 -26.86 -10.78
CA SER A 279 -12.07 -26.11 -10.06
C SER A 279 -12.53 -24.93 -9.19
N SER A 280 -13.83 -24.81 -8.95
CA SER A 280 -14.39 -23.84 -8.01
C SER A 280 -13.97 -24.14 -6.58
N GLY A 281 -13.34 -23.17 -5.91
CA GLY A 281 -12.85 -23.30 -4.52
C GLY A 281 -11.57 -24.13 -4.38
N MET A 282 -10.96 -24.57 -5.47
CA MET A 282 -9.64 -25.20 -5.44
C MET A 282 -8.53 -24.15 -5.32
N ILE A 283 -7.45 -24.52 -4.62
CA ILE A 283 -6.23 -23.74 -4.40
C ILE A 283 -5.06 -24.53 -4.94
N SER A 284 -4.19 -23.90 -5.73
CA SER A 284 -3.09 -24.57 -6.41
C SER A 284 -1.82 -24.56 -5.56
N GLY A 285 -1.41 -25.72 -5.05
CA GLY A 285 -0.18 -25.83 -4.24
C GLY A 285 1.07 -25.41 -5.03
N GLU A 286 1.10 -25.77 -6.31
CA GLU A 286 2.19 -25.39 -7.23
C GLU A 286 2.23 -23.88 -7.45
N SER A 287 1.10 -23.25 -7.79
CA SER A 287 1.05 -21.80 -8.07
C SER A 287 1.47 -20.97 -6.86
N TRP A 288 1.00 -21.36 -5.66
CA TRP A 288 1.37 -20.69 -4.41
C TRP A 288 2.86 -20.84 -4.09
N THR A 289 3.42 -22.03 -4.28
CA THR A 289 4.83 -22.31 -3.97
C THR A 289 5.79 -21.69 -4.99
N MET A 290 5.45 -21.75 -6.27
CA MET A 290 6.37 -21.41 -7.37
C MET A 290 6.24 -19.97 -7.86
N SER A 291 5.10 -19.31 -7.61
CA SER A 291 4.82 -17.98 -8.18
C SER A 291 4.32 -16.97 -7.13
N LEU A 292 3.23 -17.26 -6.42
CA LEU A 292 2.55 -16.25 -5.59
C LEU A 292 3.39 -15.84 -4.36
N ILE A 293 3.90 -16.79 -3.58
CA ILE A 293 4.78 -16.48 -2.43
C ILE A 293 6.10 -15.85 -2.88
N PRO A 294 6.83 -16.40 -3.88
CA PRO A 294 8.03 -15.76 -4.41
C PRO A 294 7.79 -14.31 -4.86
N LYS A 295 6.66 -14.02 -5.49
CA LYS A 295 6.31 -12.65 -5.92
C LYS A 295 6.10 -11.70 -4.73
N LEU A 296 5.42 -12.15 -3.67
CA LEU A 296 5.24 -11.35 -2.45
C LEU A 296 6.57 -11.08 -1.74
N ARG A 297 7.44 -12.08 -1.65
CA ARG A 297 8.81 -11.95 -1.11
C ARG A 297 9.64 -10.94 -1.89
N GLN A 298 9.59 -11.04 -3.22
CA GLN A 298 10.31 -10.13 -4.10
C GLN A 298 9.86 -8.68 -3.91
N ARG A 299 8.55 -8.43 -3.77
CA ARG A 299 8.01 -7.09 -3.46
C ARG A 299 8.49 -6.58 -2.10
N ALA A 300 8.54 -7.44 -1.08
CA ALA A 300 9.05 -7.07 0.24
C ALA A 300 10.54 -6.69 0.17
N GLN A 301 11.33 -7.46 -0.57
CA GLN A 301 12.74 -7.17 -0.80
C GLN A 301 12.90 -5.81 -1.47
N TRP A 302 12.17 -5.52 -2.54
CA TRP A 302 12.25 -4.23 -3.24
C TRP A 302 11.96 -3.04 -2.34
N LEU A 303 10.99 -3.15 -1.44
CA LEU A 303 10.70 -2.11 -0.45
C LEU A 303 11.83 -1.97 0.58
N ASN A 304 12.29 -3.09 1.16
CA ASN A 304 13.36 -3.08 2.14
C ASN A 304 14.68 -2.53 1.57
N ASP A 305 14.97 -2.80 0.30
CA ASP A 305 16.13 -2.27 -0.41
C ASP A 305 16.04 -0.74 -0.44
N VAL A 306 14.92 -0.15 -0.91
CA VAL A 306 14.80 1.31 -1.02
C VAL A 306 14.66 2.04 0.32
N TRP A 307 14.17 1.36 1.36
CA TRP A 307 14.07 1.92 2.71
C TRP A 307 15.40 1.93 3.47
N SER A 308 16.39 1.17 3.01
CA SER A 308 17.71 1.13 3.59
C SER A 308 18.53 2.31 3.06
N SER A 309 19.05 3.13 3.98
CA SER A 309 19.69 4.43 3.72
C SER A 309 21.06 4.38 3.05
N ASP A 310 21.58 3.18 2.74
CA ASP A 310 23.02 2.99 2.59
C ASP A 310 23.52 2.99 1.13
N GLU A 311 22.65 3.20 0.13
CA GLU A 311 23.04 3.21 -1.29
C GLU A 311 22.97 4.59 -1.97
N LEU A 312 23.09 5.70 -1.22
CA LEU A 312 23.40 7.00 -1.84
C LEU A 312 24.83 7.05 -2.42
N THR A 313 25.64 6.00 -2.23
CA THR A 313 27.00 5.90 -2.75
C THR A 313 27.09 5.48 -4.22
N ASP A 314 26.00 4.97 -4.82
CA ASP A 314 25.98 4.48 -6.21
C ASP A 314 25.07 5.28 -7.15
N ILE A 315 24.67 6.51 -6.77
CA ILE A 315 23.94 7.46 -7.63
C ILE A 315 24.91 8.36 -8.40
#